data_AF-A0A7Y2F9D9-F1
#
_entry.id   AF-A0A7Y2F9D9-F1
#
_cell.length_a   1.000
_cell.length_b   1.000
_cell.length_c   1.000
_cell.angle_alpha   90.00
_cell.angle_beta   90.00
_cell.angle_gamma   90.00
#
_symmetry.space_group_name_H-M   'P 1'
#
loop_
_entity.id
_entity.type
_entity.pdbx_description
1 polymer ?
#
loop_
_entity_poly.entity_id
_entity_poly.type
_entity_poly.pdbx_seq_one_letter_code
_entity_poly.pdbx_strand_id
1 'polypeptide(L)' 'MGEKAFEQGRLTVTPMDGFASMDELIESGEESGKTHLGIIRWVGKKLEHLQAKIGDPRPEGFPYTKDSTAGYALMKRK' A
#
# COMPACT_ATOMS: atom_id res chain seq x y z
N MET A 1 29.67 -7.89 -5.07
CA MET A 1 28.59 -7.50 -4.14
C MET A 1 27.46 -6.96 -5.00
N GLY A 2 26.40 -7.75 -5.19
CA GLY A 2 25.30 -7.37 -6.09
C GLY A 2 24.56 -6.16 -5.55
N GLU A 3 24.40 -5.13 -6.38
CA GLU A 3 23.49 -4.03 -6.09
C GLU A 3 22.10 -4.62 -5.84
N LYS A 4 21.50 -4.34 -4.69
CA LYS A 4 20.08 -4.68 -4.47
C LYS A 4 19.30 -3.99 -5.57
N ALA A 5 18.63 -4.77 -6.42
CA ALA A 5 17.70 -4.21 -7.38
C ALA A 5 16.70 -3.35 -6.60
N PHE A 6 16.67 -2.06 -6.90
CA PHE A 6 15.63 -1.19 -6.36
C PHE A 6 14.35 -1.51 -7.12
N GLU A 7 13.28 -1.86 -6.40
CA GLU A 7 11.97 -1.97 -7.02
C GLU A 7 11.59 -0.61 -7.62
N GLN A 8 11.15 -0.63 -8.88
CA GLN A 8 10.59 0.53 -9.56
C GLN A 8 9.23 0.17 -10.10
N GLY A 9 8.32 1.14 -10.10
CA GLY A 9 6.95 0.87 -10.48
C GLY A 9 6.08 2.10 -10.54
N ARG A 10 4.79 1.85 -10.66
CA ARG A 10 3.75 2.86 -10.75
C ARG A 10 2.81 2.78 -9.56
N LEU A 11 2.52 3.95 -9.03
CA LEU A 11 1.55 4.12 -7.97
C LEU A 11 0.27 4.74 -8.54
N THR A 12 -0.85 4.04 -8.37
CA THR A 12 -2.17 4.53 -8.81
C THR A 12 -2.99 4.86 -7.58
N VAL A 13 -3.43 6.12 -7.48
CA VAL A 13 -4.31 6.59 -6.39
C VAL A 13 -5.67 6.93 -6.97
N THR A 14 -6.72 6.26 -6.48
CA THR A 14 -8.10 6.52 -6.91
C THR A 14 -8.95 6.90 -5.70
N PRO A 15 -9.61 8.06 -5.72
CA PRO A 15 -10.48 8.47 -4.62
C PRO A 15 -11.68 7.53 -4.48
N MET A 16 -12.07 7.23 -3.25
CA MET A 16 -13.23 6.43 -2.87
C MET A 16 -14.00 7.14 -1.73
N ASP A 17 -15.12 6.57 -1.29
CA ASP A 17 -15.87 7.13 -0.17
C ASP A 17 -15.12 6.94 1.16
N GLY A 18 -14.57 8.03 1.70
CA GLY A 18 -13.92 8.08 3.01
C GLY A 18 -12.42 7.70 3.04
N PHE A 19 -11.87 7.19 1.93
CA PHE A 19 -10.44 6.89 1.74
C PHE A 19 -10.10 6.87 0.25
N ALA A 20 -8.86 6.61 -0.13
CA ALA A 20 -8.47 6.35 -1.52
C ALA A 20 -7.84 4.96 -1.63
N SER A 21 -8.05 4.27 -2.75
CA SER A 21 -7.22 3.11 -3.08
C SER A 21 -5.82 3.60 -3.46
N MET A 22 -4.82 2.80 -3.13
CA MET A 22 -3.42 3.03 -3.46
C MET A 22 -2.85 1.69 -3.91
N ASP A 23 -2.74 1.51 -5.22
CA ASP A 23 -2.23 0.28 -5.81
C ASP A 23 -0.83 0.53 -6.39
N GLU A 24 0.10 -0.37 -6.09
CA GLU A 24 1.49 -0.30 -6.52
C GLU A 24 1.78 -1.45 -7.49
N LEU A 25 1.99 -1.12 -8.75
CA LEU A 25 2.45 -2.05 -9.77
C LEU A 25 3.98 -1.99 -9.85
N ILE A 26 4.64 -3.12 -9.60
CA ILE A 26 6.09 -3.23 -9.74
C ILE A 26 6.43 -3.52 -11.21
N GLU A 27 7.14 -2.59 -11.85
CA GLU A 27 7.52 -2.68 -13.26
C GLU A 27 8.92 -3.33 -13.42
N SER A 28 9.86 -3.10 -12.48
CA SER A 28 11.18 -3.74 -12.49
C SER A 28 11.72 -3.99 -11.08
N GLY A 29 12.54 -5.04 -10.94
CA GLY A 29 13.10 -5.50 -9.66
C GLY A 29 12.82 -6.99 -9.40
N GLU A 30 12.96 -7.42 -8.16
CA GLU A 30 12.72 -8.81 -7.73
C GLU A 30 11.21 -9.15 -7.77
N GLU A 31 10.36 -8.15 -7.55
CA GLU A 31 8.91 -8.30 -7.52
C GLU A 31 8.22 -7.87 -8.84
N SER A 32 8.97 -7.75 -9.94
CA SER A 32 8.43 -7.32 -11.25
C SER A 32 7.20 -8.12 -11.67
N GLY A 33 6.16 -7.40 -12.11
CA GLY A 33 4.86 -7.93 -12.51
C GLY A 33 3.87 -8.14 -11.36
N LYS A 34 4.29 -7.98 -10.10
CA LYS A 34 3.39 -8.03 -8.96
C LYS A 34 2.67 -6.70 -8.75
N THR A 35 1.45 -6.80 -8.23
CA THR A 35 0.67 -5.64 -7.79
C THR A 35 0.38 -5.78 -6.31
N HIS A 36 0.69 -4.74 -5.54
CA HIS A 36 0.28 -4.60 -4.16
C HIS A 36 -0.97 -3.74 -4.09
N LEU A 37 -2.01 -4.24 -3.42
CA LEU A 37 -3.29 -3.54 -3.31
C LEU A 37 -3.41 -2.90 -1.93
N GLY A 38 -3.75 -1.62 -1.88
CA GLY A 38 -3.80 -0.88 -0.63
C GLY A 38 -4.86 0.20 -0.60
N ILE A 39 -5.01 0.80 0.59
CA ILE A 39 -5.86 1.95 0.84
C ILE A 39 -5.15 2.95 1.72
N ILE A 40 -5.44 4.24 1.50
CA ILE A 40 -4.88 5.35 2.28
C ILE A 40 -5.95 6.34 2.71
N ARG A 41 -5.73 6.96 3.88
CA ARG A 41 -6.53 8.12 4.31
C ARG A 41 -5.71 9.07 5.17
N TRP A 42 -6.23 10.30 5.30
CA TRP A 42 -5.72 11.25 6.28
C TRP A 42 -6.35 11.01 7.65
N VAL A 43 -5.52 10.88 8.68
CA VAL A 43 -5.93 10.88 10.10
C VAL A 43 -5.24 12.06 10.78
N GLY A 44 -5.96 13.17 10.89
CA GLY A 44 -5.38 14.45 11.32
C GLY A 44 -4.29 14.91 10.36
N LYS A 45 -3.04 14.97 10.83
CA LYS A 45 -1.85 15.38 10.03
C LYS A 45 -1.01 14.19 9.54
N LYS A 46 -1.53 12.97 9.65
CA LYS A 46 -0.82 11.73 9.28
C LYS A 46 -1.53 11.02 8.14
N LEU A 47 -0.76 10.38 7.28
CA LEU A 47 -1.24 9.48 6.24
C LEU A 47 -1.22 8.06 6.80
N GLU A 48 -2.40 7.47 6.95
CA GLU A 48 -2.57 6.07 7.32
C GLU A 48 -2.63 5.23 6.05
N HIS A 49 -1.87 4.14 5.99
CA HIS A 49 -1.73 3.26 4.83
C HIS A 49 -1.87 1.80 5.27
N LEU A 50 -2.79 1.08 4.63
CA LEU A 50 -2.92 -0.38 4.73
C LEU A 50 -2.66 -1.01 3.37
N GLN A 51 -1.82 -2.04 3.34
CA GLN A 51 -1.43 -2.75 2.12
C GLN A 51 -1.63 -4.25 2.31
N ALA A 52 -2.42 -4.88 1.45
CA ALA A 52 -2.57 -6.33 1.42
C ALA A 52 -1.26 -7.00 1.04
N LYS A 53 -1.08 -8.26 1.46
CA LYS A 53 -0.02 -9.11 0.93
C LYS A 53 -0.32 -9.45 -0.53
N ILE A 54 0.71 -9.81 -1.29
CA ILE A 54 0.55 -10.26 -2.67
C ILE A 54 -0.41 -11.45 -2.73
N GLY A 55 -1.45 -11.33 -3.55
CA GLY A 55 -2.48 -12.36 -3.74
C GLY A 55 -3.69 -12.24 -2.80
N ASP A 56 -3.59 -11.41 -1.75
CA ASP A 56 -4.71 -11.13 -0.85
C ASP A 56 -5.63 -10.03 -1.45
N PRO A 57 -6.92 -10.03 -1.10
CA PRO A 57 -7.84 -8.98 -1.53
C PRO A 57 -7.45 -7.62 -0.92
N ARG A 58 -7.84 -6.54 -1.62
CA ARG A 58 -7.68 -5.17 -1.11
C ARG A 58 -8.39 -5.02 0.24
N PRO A 59 -7.81 -4.31 1.23
CA PRO A 59 -8.52 -3.98 2.46
C PRO A 59 -9.76 -3.13 2.15
N GLU A 60 -10.91 -3.50 2.71
CA GLU A 60 -12.19 -2.77 2.47
C GLU A 60 -12.35 -1.53 3.36
N GLY A 61 -11.45 -1.36 4.33
CA GLY A 61 -11.46 -0.25 5.26
C GLY A 61 -10.28 -0.36 6.22
N PHE A 62 -10.37 0.37 7.34
CA PHE A 62 -9.30 0.45 8.34
C PHE A 62 -9.72 -0.31 9.61
N PRO A 63 -9.77 -1.66 9.60
CA PRO A 63 -10.04 -2.42 10.80
C PRO A 63 -8.83 -2.32 11.73
N TYR A 64 -9.03 -1.75 12.91
CA TYR A 64 -8.02 -1.71 13.98
C TYR A 64 -7.93 -3.06 14.72
N THR A 65 -8.14 -4.16 14.02
CA THR A 65 -8.17 -5.50 14.59
C THR A 65 -6.77 -6.11 14.52
N LYS A 66 -6.45 -6.93 15.53
CA LYS A 66 -5.16 -7.66 15.58
C LYS A 66 -5.06 -8.75 14.50
N ASP A 67 -6.19 -9.11 13.90
CA ASP A 67 -6.29 -10.19 12.91
C ASP A 67 -6.12 -9.69 11.47
N SER A 68 -5.90 -8.38 11.27
CA SER A 68 -5.63 -7.84 9.94
C SER A 68 -4.34 -8.44 9.37
N THR A 69 -4.43 -9.04 8.18
CA THR A 69 -3.27 -9.59 7.47
C THR A 69 -2.52 -8.54 6.67
N ALA A 70 -3.08 -7.34 6.53
CA ALA A 70 -2.50 -6.23 5.80
C ALA A 70 -1.36 -5.56 6.59
N GLY A 71 -0.30 -5.18 5.88
CA GLY A 71 0.74 -4.31 6.42
C GLY A 71 0.16 -2.94 6.74
N TYR A 72 0.56 -2.38 7.89
CA TYR A 72 0.07 -1.09 8.38
C TYR A 72 1.22 -0.09 8.55
N ALA A 73 1.04 1.12 8.05
CA ALA A 73 1.97 2.23 8.23
C ALA A 73 1.23 3.54 8.54
N LEU A 74 1.81 4.35 9.43
CA LEU A 74 1.31 5.68 9.76
C LEU A 74 2.42 6.72 9.57
N MET A 75 2.32 7.50 8.49
CA MET A 75 3.37 8.41 8.04
C MET A 75 3.01 9.86 8.41
N LYS A 76 4.00 10.62 8.89
CA LYS A 76 3.84 12.07 9.08
C LYS A 76 4.15 12.79 7.78
N ARG A 77 3.37 13.84 7.46
CA ARG A 77 3.77 14.81 6.44
C ARG A 77 5.04 15.51 6.92
N LYS A 78 6.13 15.41 6.16
CA LYS A 78 7.36 16.18 6.40
C LYS A 78 7.16 17.63 5.96
#